data_AF-A0A7S3MKA4-F1
#
_entry.id   AF-A0A7S3MKA4-F1
#
_cell.length_a   1.000
_cell.length_b   1.000
_cell.length_c   1.000
_cell.angle_alpha   90.00
_cell.angle_beta   90.00
_cell.angle_gamma   90.00
#
_symmetry.space_group_name_H-M   'P 1'
#
loop_
_entity.id
_entity.type
_entity.pdbx_description
1 polymer ?
#
loop_
_entity_poly.entity_id
_entity_poly.type
_entity_poly.pdbx_seq_one_letter_code
_entity_poly.pdbx_strand_id
1 'polypeptide(L)'
;MFSCGSLAPKLKRGGGCMDHGFSRAQEPWELTDGCVYLIKELTMVRCPDDIEIEKAIFKLFEKHASSLADIGFIDHFKHASSLKEQLFKCLLVISSAQGLGKKKFRGYVELFLDPAFRNTKHQNQNCAVAAQDYLANLSKVFGENIARAIVENHDPRYLDEYAMIKQQLSGTQGPGMQDFVYPAQQAALGGQ
;
A
#
# COMPACT_ATOMS: atom_id res chain seq x y z
N MET A 1 -19.81 -24.98 12.42
CA MET A 1 -19.32 -23.76 13.10
C MET A 1 -18.53 -24.22 14.32
N PHE A 2 -17.20 -24.30 14.20
CA PHE A 2 -16.35 -24.68 15.34
C PHE A 2 -15.83 -23.41 15.99
N SER A 3 -16.34 -23.13 17.18
CA SER A 3 -15.87 -22.06 18.06
C SER A 3 -14.45 -22.40 18.54
N CYS A 4 -13.57 -21.40 18.54
CA CYS A 4 -12.15 -21.49 18.92
C CYS A 4 -11.92 -21.93 20.40
N GLY A 5 -12.98 -22.22 21.16
CA GLY A 5 -12.93 -22.62 22.56
C GLY A 5 -12.80 -24.12 22.85
N SER A 6 -12.87 -25.01 21.86
CA SER A 6 -12.88 -26.47 22.12
C SER A 6 -11.50 -27.10 22.33
N LEU A 7 -10.41 -26.37 22.09
CA LEU A 7 -9.03 -26.86 22.23
C LEU A 7 -8.32 -26.39 23.52
N ALA A 8 -9.05 -25.78 24.46
CA ALA A 8 -8.48 -25.34 25.73
C ALA A 8 -8.70 -26.34 26.89
N PRO A 9 -8.02 -27.49 26.92
CA PRO A 9 -7.70 -28.12 28.20
C PRO A 9 -6.19 -28.29 28.35
N LYS A 10 -5.61 -27.53 29.31
CA LYS A 10 -4.31 -27.71 30.02
C LYS A 10 -3.33 -26.52 30.03
N LEU A 11 -3.70 -25.33 29.55
CA LEU A 11 -2.93 -24.12 29.87
C LEU A 11 -3.57 -23.32 31.01
N LYS A 12 -2.70 -22.79 31.86
CA LYS A 12 -2.98 -22.09 33.13
C LYS A 12 -4.06 -21.01 33.00
N ARG A 13 -4.71 -20.74 34.14
CA ARG A 13 -5.79 -19.78 34.38
C ARG A 13 -5.57 -18.43 33.66
N GLY A 14 -6.25 -18.23 32.52
CA GLY A 14 -6.18 -17.02 31.69
C GLY A 14 -6.75 -17.21 30.27
N GLY A 15 -7.73 -18.10 30.11
CA GLY A 15 -8.20 -18.58 28.80
C GLY A 15 -9.03 -17.57 28.02
N GLY A 16 -8.36 -16.75 27.22
CA GLY A 16 -8.90 -16.12 26.01
C GLY A 16 -7.91 -16.35 24.85
N CYS A 17 -8.40 -16.37 23.61
CA CYS A 17 -7.62 -16.64 22.39
C CYS A 17 -6.45 -15.65 22.14
N MET A 18 -6.31 -14.60 22.95
CA MET A 18 -5.41 -13.49 22.68
C MET A 18 -4.13 -13.44 23.51
N ASP A 19 -3.94 -14.28 24.53
CA ASP A 19 -2.69 -14.21 25.30
C ASP A 19 -2.20 -15.57 25.77
N HIS A 20 -1.38 -16.20 24.92
CA HIS A 20 -0.74 -17.49 25.21
C HIS A 20 0.70 -17.34 25.73
N GLY A 21 1.12 -16.19 26.27
CA GLY A 21 2.46 -16.08 26.89
C GLY A 21 3.63 -16.40 25.95
N PHE A 22 3.37 -16.47 24.64
CA PHE A 22 4.33 -16.57 23.55
C PHE A 22 4.44 -15.20 22.87
N SER A 23 4.66 -14.15 23.66
CA SER A 23 4.97 -12.84 23.10
C SER A 23 6.44 -12.86 22.66
N ARG A 24 6.68 -13.07 21.36
CA ARG A 24 8.00 -12.77 20.80
C ARG A 24 8.24 -11.25 20.86
N ALA A 25 9.50 -10.84 20.87
CA ALA A 25 9.83 -9.44 20.70
C ALA A 25 9.23 -8.92 19.38
N GLN A 26 8.73 -7.69 19.41
CA GLN A 26 8.27 -7.01 18.19
C GLN A 26 9.45 -6.81 17.26
N GLU A 27 9.24 -7.14 15.99
CA GLU A 27 10.23 -6.92 14.96
C GLU A 27 10.11 -5.48 14.44
N PRO A 28 11.21 -4.84 14.02
CA PRO A 28 11.18 -3.44 13.56
C PRO A 28 10.18 -3.16 12.42
N TRP A 29 9.92 -4.15 11.55
CA TRP A 29 8.97 -4.01 10.46
C TRP A 29 7.52 -3.89 10.95
N GLU A 30 7.17 -4.51 12.08
CA GLU A 30 5.82 -4.46 12.67
C GLU A 30 5.52 -3.07 13.22
N LEU A 31 6.52 -2.44 13.84
CA LEU A 31 6.44 -1.04 14.26
C LEU A 31 6.29 -0.11 13.07
N THR A 32 7.07 -0.36 12.00
CA THR A 32 7.00 0.43 10.78
C THR A 32 5.62 0.33 10.13
N ASP A 33 5.07 -0.87 10.04
CA ASP A 33 3.72 -1.13 9.52
C ASP A 33 2.64 -0.34 10.31
N GLY A 34 2.73 -0.40 11.64
CA GLY A 34 1.87 0.39 12.52
C GLY A 34 2.02 1.90 12.34
N CYS A 35 3.24 2.40 12.14
CA CYS A 35 3.50 3.82 11.88
C CYS A 35 2.91 4.29 10.55
N VAL A 36 3.03 3.49 9.48
CA VAL A 36 2.43 3.77 8.18
C VAL A 36 0.91 3.89 8.32
N TYR A 37 0.30 2.94 9.02
CA TYR A 37 -1.13 2.95 9.31
C TYR A 37 -1.56 4.17 10.13
N LEU A 38 -0.81 4.49 11.19
CA LEU A 38 -1.08 5.63 12.05
C LEU A 38 -1.01 6.96 11.29
N ILE A 39 0.00 7.16 10.45
CA ILE A 39 0.11 8.36 9.62
C ILE A 39 -1.13 8.49 8.73
N LYS A 40 -1.56 7.39 8.09
CA LYS A 40 -2.78 7.37 7.28
C LYS A 40 -4.02 7.79 8.09
N GLU A 41 -4.23 7.24 9.29
CA GLU A 41 -5.36 7.63 10.15
C GLU A 41 -5.29 9.10 10.57
N LEU A 42 -4.11 9.59 10.95
CA LEU A 42 -3.91 10.99 11.32
C LEU A 42 -4.24 11.92 10.16
N THR A 43 -3.87 11.58 8.93
CA THR A 43 -4.22 12.41 7.76
C THR A 43 -5.73 12.53 7.51
N MET A 44 -6.54 11.63 8.07
CA MET A 44 -8.00 11.67 7.98
C MET A 44 -8.68 12.46 9.09
N VAL A 45 -7.96 12.84 10.14
CA VAL A 45 -8.51 13.66 11.21
C VAL A 45 -8.90 15.03 10.66
N ARG A 46 -10.08 15.51 11.06
CA ARG A 46 -10.61 16.83 10.72
C ARG A 46 -11.01 17.53 12.01
N CYS A 47 -10.43 18.69 12.26
CA CYS A 47 -10.70 19.51 13.44
C CYS A 47 -11.05 20.93 12.97
N PRO A 48 -12.33 21.20 12.62
CA PRO A 48 -12.74 22.51 12.11
C PRO A 48 -12.41 23.66 13.07
N ASP A 49 -12.44 23.39 14.37
CA ASP A 49 -12.21 24.37 15.43
C ASP A 49 -10.72 24.56 15.79
N ASP A 50 -9.83 23.70 15.27
CA ASP A 50 -8.39 23.76 15.57
C ASP A 50 -7.54 23.42 14.34
N ILE A 51 -7.15 24.46 13.61
CA ILE A 51 -6.31 24.36 12.42
C ILE A 51 -4.87 23.96 12.73
N GLU A 52 -4.40 24.12 13.97
CA GLU A 52 -3.03 23.76 14.35
C GLU A 52 -2.84 22.25 14.40
N ILE A 53 -3.90 21.49 14.72
CA ILE A 53 -3.89 20.02 14.63
C ILE A 53 -3.61 19.57 13.20
N GLU A 54 -4.33 20.12 12.21
CA GLU A 54 -4.11 19.76 10.80
C GLU A 54 -2.70 20.15 10.31
N LYS A 55 -2.16 21.28 10.78
CA LYS A 55 -0.78 21.69 10.47
C LYS A 55 0.24 20.76 11.11
N ALA A 56 0.03 20.34 12.36
CA ALA A 56 0.91 19.41 13.05
C ALA A 56 0.94 18.03 12.36
N ILE A 57 -0.23 17.53 11.94
CA ILE A 57 -0.35 16.28 11.17
C ILE A 57 0.41 16.40 9.84
N PHE A 58 0.23 17.51 9.12
CA PHE A 58 0.94 17.73 7.85
C PHE A 58 2.46 17.78 8.05
N LYS A 59 2.95 18.49 9.08
CA LYS A 59 4.38 18.53 9.43
C LYS A 59 4.93 17.15 9.80
N LEU A 60 4.14 16.32 10.48
CA LEU A 60 4.52 14.94 10.80
C LEU A 60 4.67 14.11 9.52
N PHE A 61 3.72 14.21 8.59
CA PHE A 61 3.84 13.55 7.29
C PHE A 61 5.07 14.03 6.51
N GLU A 62 5.26 15.35 6.39
CA GLU A 62 6.40 15.96 5.70
C GLU A 62 7.74 15.45 6.25
N LYS A 63 7.88 15.41 7.58
CA LYS A 63 9.09 14.88 8.25
C LYS A 63 9.41 13.44 7.87
N HIS A 64 8.40 12.63 7.56
CA HIS A 64 8.54 11.19 7.30
C HIS A 64 8.32 10.80 5.84
N ALA A 65 8.03 11.74 4.94
CA ALA A 65 7.65 11.45 3.56
C ALA A 65 8.75 10.67 2.81
N SER A 66 10.01 11.08 2.93
CA SER A 66 11.14 10.36 2.32
C SER A 66 11.32 8.95 2.91
N SER A 67 11.24 8.80 4.23
CA SER A 67 11.33 7.48 4.87
C SER A 67 10.17 6.55 4.48
N LEU A 68 8.99 7.10 4.24
CA LEU A 68 7.86 6.33 3.69
C LEU A 68 8.14 5.87 2.26
N ALA A 69 8.76 6.70 1.42
CA ALA A 69 9.15 6.30 0.07
C ALA A 69 10.23 5.20 0.10
N ASP A 70 11.20 5.30 1.01
CA ASP A 70 12.29 4.32 1.18
C ASP A 70 11.78 2.90 1.45
N ILE A 71 10.67 2.75 2.18
CA ILE A 71 10.02 1.46 2.44
C ILE A 71 9.70 0.73 1.13
N GLY A 72 9.32 1.45 0.07
CA GLY A 72 9.03 0.89 -1.24
C GLY A 72 10.21 0.19 -1.91
N PHE A 73 11.43 0.44 -1.47
CA PHE A 73 12.65 -0.19 -2.00
C PHE A 73 13.17 -1.37 -1.17
N ILE A 74 12.55 -1.67 -0.03
CA ILE A 74 13.05 -2.71 0.86
C ILE A 74 12.61 -4.10 0.37
N ASP A 75 13.58 -5.00 0.18
CA ASP A 75 13.36 -6.36 -0.36
C ASP A 75 13.98 -7.49 0.51
N HIS A 76 14.73 -7.16 1.56
CA HIS A 76 15.64 -8.11 2.22
C HIS A 76 15.01 -9.02 3.30
N PHE A 77 13.71 -8.89 3.59
CA PHE A 77 13.05 -9.67 4.64
C PHE A 77 11.70 -10.23 4.20
N LYS A 78 11.26 -11.32 4.84
CA LYS A 78 10.06 -12.09 4.45
C LYS A 78 8.79 -11.23 4.29
N HIS A 79 8.56 -10.29 5.21
CA HIS A 79 7.36 -9.47 5.23
C HIS A 79 7.49 -8.16 4.44
N ALA A 80 8.60 -7.97 3.70
CA ALA A 80 8.84 -6.73 2.94
C ALA A 80 7.73 -6.47 1.91
N SER A 81 7.26 -7.52 1.23
CA SER A 81 6.15 -7.42 0.29
C SER A 81 4.84 -6.96 0.93
N SER A 82 4.52 -7.47 2.13
CA SER A 82 3.33 -7.08 2.89
C SER A 82 3.43 -5.65 3.40
N LEU A 83 4.61 -5.22 3.86
CA LEU A 83 4.84 -3.84 4.28
C LEU A 83 4.67 -2.86 3.12
N LYS A 84 5.19 -3.20 1.93
CA LYS A 84 5.03 -2.39 0.71
C LYS A 84 3.59 -2.35 0.22
N GLU A 85 2.88 -3.48 0.26
CA GLU A 85 1.44 -3.53 0.02
C GLU A 85 0.69 -2.53 0.93
N GLN A 86 0.97 -2.56 2.22
CA GLN A 86 0.33 -1.68 3.20
C GLN A 86 0.69 -0.21 2.95
N LEU A 87 1.95 0.10 2.63
CA LEU A 87 2.38 1.43 2.24
C LEU A 87 1.52 1.99 1.09
N PHE A 88 1.40 1.27 -0.03
CA PHE A 88 0.67 1.78 -1.19
C PHE A 88 -0.84 1.90 -0.91
N LYS A 89 -1.43 0.97 -0.14
CA LYS A 89 -2.82 1.08 0.34
C LYS A 89 -3.03 2.31 1.22
N CYS A 90 -2.08 2.64 2.09
CA CYS A 90 -2.13 3.86 2.89
C CYS A 90 -1.95 5.12 2.05
N LEU A 91 -1.03 5.12 1.08
CA LEU A 91 -0.78 6.26 0.18
C LEU A 91 -2.00 6.62 -0.69
N LEU A 92 -2.81 5.64 -1.07
CA LEU A 92 -4.11 5.87 -1.71
C LEU A 92 -4.99 6.83 -0.89
N VAL A 93 -5.09 6.59 0.42
CA VAL A 93 -5.91 7.39 1.33
C VAL A 93 -5.22 8.70 1.69
N ILE A 94 -3.92 8.68 1.94
CA ILE A 94 -3.15 9.89 2.27
C ILE A 94 -3.23 10.93 1.14
N SER A 95 -3.15 10.49 -0.12
CA SER A 95 -3.22 11.38 -1.29
C SER A 95 -4.65 11.84 -1.62
N SER A 96 -5.68 11.15 -1.14
CA SER A 96 -7.08 11.46 -1.46
C SER A 96 -7.61 12.67 -0.71
N ALA A 97 -8.82 13.11 -1.06
CA ALA A 97 -9.51 14.21 -0.37
C ALA A 97 -9.82 13.91 1.11
N GLN A 98 -9.94 12.63 1.47
CA GLN A 98 -10.09 12.19 2.86
C GLN A 98 -8.77 12.28 3.65
N GLY A 99 -7.62 12.23 2.99
CA GLY A 99 -6.29 12.42 3.60
C GLY A 99 -5.83 13.87 3.52
N LEU A 100 -4.62 14.10 2.99
CA LEU A 100 -4.03 15.43 2.81
C LEU A 100 -4.65 16.22 1.64
N GLY A 101 -5.16 15.50 0.64
CA GLY A 101 -5.70 16.06 -0.60
C GLY A 101 -4.64 16.62 -1.56
N LYS A 102 -5.09 16.96 -2.76
CA LYS A 102 -4.22 17.32 -3.90
C LYS A 102 -3.23 18.45 -3.62
N LYS A 103 -3.63 19.50 -2.89
CA LYS A 103 -2.79 20.70 -2.69
C LYS A 103 -1.60 20.40 -1.79
N LYS A 104 -1.84 19.77 -0.64
CA LYS A 104 -0.80 19.44 0.35
C LYS A 104 0.10 18.30 -0.16
N PHE A 105 -0.47 17.33 -0.88
CA PHE A 105 0.28 16.15 -1.34
C PHE A 105 1.10 16.38 -2.62
N ARG A 106 0.80 17.40 -3.45
CA ARG A 106 1.44 17.60 -4.78
C ARG A 106 2.97 17.62 -4.74
N GLY A 107 3.57 18.26 -3.74
CA GLY A 107 5.02 18.37 -3.60
C GLY A 107 5.72 17.05 -3.25
N TYR A 108 4.96 16.02 -2.88
CA TYR A 108 5.49 14.73 -2.43
C TYR A 108 5.21 13.58 -3.39
N VAL A 109 4.36 13.78 -4.41
CA VAL A 109 3.97 12.71 -5.35
C VAL A 109 5.19 12.07 -5.99
N GLU A 110 6.14 12.89 -6.44
CA GLU A 110 7.35 12.45 -7.16
C GLU A 110 8.24 11.53 -6.30
N LEU A 111 8.25 11.69 -4.97
CA LEU A 111 8.97 10.80 -4.05
C LEU A 111 8.48 9.35 -4.14
N PHE A 112 7.19 9.15 -4.45
CA PHE A 112 6.55 7.84 -4.45
C PHE A 112 6.45 7.20 -5.83
N LEU A 113 6.85 7.89 -6.91
CA LEU A 113 6.74 7.36 -8.26
C LEU A 113 7.70 6.20 -8.50
N ASP A 114 8.99 6.39 -8.27
CA ASP A 114 10.00 5.33 -8.42
C ASP A 114 9.68 4.07 -7.60
N PRO A 115 9.39 4.15 -6.29
CA PRO A 115 9.04 2.96 -5.53
C PRO A 115 7.72 2.35 -6.01
N ALA A 116 6.71 3.13 -6.41
CA ALA A 116 5.47 2.57 -6.92
C ALA A 116 5.68 1.82 -8.25
N PHE A 117 6.31 2.45 -9.26
CA PHE A 117 6.59 1.83 -10.55
C PHE A 117 7.52 0.61 -10.43
N ARG A 118 8.49 0.62 -9.51
CA ARG A 118 9.31 -0.57 -9.23
C ARG A 118 8.46 -1.77 -8.77
N ASN A 119 7.38 -1.52 -8.04
CA ASN A 119 6.58 -2.58 -7.43
C ASN A 119 5.33 -2.97 -8.25
N THR A 120 5.03 -2.34 -9.39
CA THR A 120 3.85 -2.69 -10.23
C THR A 120 3.89 -4.12 -10.78
N LYS A 121 5.07 -4.73 -10.89
CA LYS A 121 5.29 -6.11 -11.37
C LYS A 121 5.93 -6.99 -10.30
N HIS A 122 5.68 -6.67 -9.02
CA HIS A 122 6.25 -7.39 -7.90
C HIS A 122 5.79 -8.86 -7.88
N GLN A 123 6.68 -9.78 -7.44
CA GLN A 123 6.39 -11.23 -7.40
C GLN A 123 5.18 -11.57 -6.51
N ASN A 124 5.02 -10.81 -5.42
CA ASN A 124 3.80 -10.82 -4.62
C ASN A 124 2.71 -9.96 -5.30
N GLN A 125 1.64 -10.61 -5.75
CA GLN A 125 0.55 -9.99 -6.49
C GLN A 125 -0.19 -8.89 -5.69
N ASN A 126 -0.36 -9.06 -4.37
CA ASN A 126 -1.06 -8.04 -3.58
C ASN A 126 -0.26 -6.73 -3.52
N CYS A 127 1.07 -6.83 -3.39
CA CYS A 127 1.96 -5.68 -3.46
C CYS A 127 1.91 -5.01 -4.85
N ALA A 128 1.89 -5.82 -5.91
CA ALA A 128 1.79 -5.32 -7.29
C ALA A 128 0.49 -4.54 -7.53
N VAL A 129 -0.64 -5.13 -7.16
CA VAL A 129 -1.97 -4.50 -7.30
C VAL A 129 -2.05 -3.23 -6.47
N ALA A 130 -1.57 -3.23 -5.22
CA ALA A 130 -1.59 -2.04 -4.38
C ALA A 130 -0.79 -0.87 -4.99
N ALA A 131 0.37 -1.14 -5.58
CA ALA A 131 1.18 -0.14 -6.28
C ALA A 131 0.48 0.39 -7.55
N GLN A 132 -0.12 -0.50 -8.35
CA GLN A 132 -0.89 -0.15 -9.54
C GLN A 132 -2.12 0.71 -9.19
N ASP A 133 -2.87 0.32 -8.16
CA ASP A 133 -4.02 1.07 -7.67
C ASP A 133 -3.60 2.48 -7.22
N TYR A 134 -2.49 2.60 -6.49
CA TYR A 134 -1.94 3.90 -6.08
C TYR A 134 -1.63 4.79 -7.29
N LEU A 135 -0.94 4.27 -8.30
CA LEU A 135 -0.63 5.02 -9.52
C LEU A 135 -1.89 5.43 -10.27
N ALA A 136 -2.84 4.52 -10.45
CA ALA A 136 -4.11 4.81 -11.11
C ALA A 136 -4.93 5.87 -10.35
N ASN A 137 -4.84 5.90 -9.02
CA ASN A 137 -5.51 6.90 -8.20
C ASN A 137 -4.96 8.32 -8.39
N LEU A 138 -3.73 8.48 -8.89
CA LEU A 138 -3.19 9.82 -9.17
C LEU A 138 -4.05 10.59 -10.17
N SER A 139 -4.63 9.93 -11.18
CA SER A 139 -5.54 10.59 -12.11
C SER A 139 -6.86 10.99 -11.46
N LYS A 140 -7.33 10.25 -10.46
CA LYS A 140 -8.52 10.61 -9.67
C LYS A 140 -8.26 11.82 -8.77
N VAL A 141 -7.07 11.91 -8.18
CA VAL A 141 -6.69 13.00 -7.25
C VAL A 141 -6.34 14.30 -7.97
N PHE A 142 -5.55 14.21 -9.04
CA PHE A 142 -4.99 15.39 -9.73
C PHE A 142 -5.70 15.72 -11.04
N GLY A 143 -6.44 14.76 -11.63
CA GLY A 143 -6.97 14.85 -12.98
C GLY A 143 -6.05 14.18 -14.00
N GLU A 144 -6.66 13.68 -15.08
CA GLU A 144 -6.00 12.86 -16.12
C GLU A 144 -4.73 13.50 -16.69
N ASN A 145 -4.86 14.73 -17.20
CA ASN A 145 -3.77 15.44 -17.87
C ASN A 145 -2.65 15.81 -16.89
N ILE A 146 -3.01 16.19 -15.65
CA ILE A 146 -2.04 16.59 -14.63
C ILE A 146 -1.27 15.38 -14.14
N ALA A 147 -1.95 14.26 -13.88
CA ALA A 147 -1.28 13.03 -13.44
C ALA A 147 -0.34 12.50 -14.51
N ARG A 148 -0.75 12.51 -15.80
CA ARG A 148 0.13 12.16 -16.92
C ARG A 148 1.36 13.06 -16.98
N ALA A 149 1.19 14.37 -16.87
CA ALA A 149 2.30 15.33 -16.90
C ALA A 149 3.27 15.16 -15.72
N ILE A 150 2.76 14.81 -14.53
CA ILE A 150 3.60 14.50 -13.37
C ILE A 150 4.50 13.28 -13.66
N VAL A 151 3.92 12.21 -14.20
CA VAL A 151 4.67 10.99 -14.55
C VAL A 151 5.68 11.28 -15.67
N GLU A 152 5.27 11.99 -16.72
CA GLU A 152 6.12 12.37 -17.86
C GLU A 152 7.34 13.19 -17.44
N ASN A 153 7.13 14.19 -16.57
CA ASN A 153 8.20 15.05 -16.09
C ASN A 153 9.15 14.34 -15.11
N HIS A 154 8.66 13.32 -14.40
CA HIS A 154 9.48 12.52 -13.50
C HIS A 154 10.35 11.53 -14.26
N ASP A 155 9.73 10.68 -15.09
CA ASP A 155 10.43 9.79 -16.00
C ASP A 155 9.51 9.39 -17.17
N PRO A 156 9.82 9.78 -18.43
CA PRO A 156 8.97 9.48 -19.57
C PRO A 156 8.86 7.97 -19.85
N ARG A 157 9.79 7.15 -19.37
CA ARG A 157 9.75 5.68 -19.53
C ARG A 157 8.57 5.05 -18.79
N TYR A 158 8.02 5.73 -17.79
CA TYR A 158 6.87 5.24 -17.04
C TYR A 158 5.52 5.45 -17.75
N LEU A 159 5.48 6.23 -18.83
CA LEU A 159 4.21 6.59 -19.48
C LEU A 159 3.45 5.40 -20.07
N ASP A 160 4.17 4.48 -20.73
CA ASP A 160 3.54 3.31 -21.35
C ASP A 160 2.94 2.39 -20.28
N GLU A 161 3.69 2.14 -19.22
CA GLU A 161 3.23 1.35 -18.07
C GLU A 161 2.07 2.03 -17.34
N TYR A 162 2.14 3.35 -17.14
CA TYR A 162 1.08 4.13 -16.53
C TYR A 162 -0.22 4.07 -17.34
N ALA A 163 -0.14 4.19 -18.67
CA ALA A 163 -1.29 4.06 -19.55
C ALA A 163 -1.89 2.64 -19.50
N MET A 164 -1.06 1.61 -19.50
CA MET A 164 -1.48 0.21 -19.41
C MET A 164 -2.24 -0.07 -18.10
N ILE A 165 -1.68 0.34 -16.95
CA ILE A 165 -2.29 0.16 -15.63
C ILE A 165 -3.71 0.75 -15.60
N LYS A 166 -3.86 1.95 -16.18
CA LYS A 166 -5.15 2.64 -16.21
C LYS A 166 -6.16 1.97 -17.13
N GLN A 167 -5.71 1.49 -18.29
CA GLN A 167 -6.56 0.74 -19.20
C GLN A 167 -7.08 -0.54 -18.52
N GLN A 168 -6.20 -1.30 -17.86
CA GLN A 168 -6.54 -2.52 -17.13
C GLN A 168 -7.59 -2.28 -16.03
N LEU A 169 -7.42 -1.22 -15.25
CA LEU A 169 -8.35 -0.86 -14.17
C LEU A 169 -9.65 -0.21 -14.66
N SER A 170 -9.64 0.40 -15.84
CA SER A 170 -10.87 0.93 -16.49
C SER A 170 -11.72 -0.19 -17.12
N GLY A 171 -11.09 -1.26 -17.62
CA GLY A 171 -11.75 -2.41 -18.22
C GLY A 171 -12.37 -3.41 -17.23
N THR A 172 -12.04 -3.32 -15.93
CA THR A 172 -12.50 -4.24 -14.87
C THR A 172 -13.77 -3.77 -14.14
N GLN A 173 -14.49 -2.75 -14.63
CA GLN A 173 -15.80 -2.36 -14.07
C GLN A 173 -16.95 -3.26 -14.60
N GLY A 174 -16.85 -4.55 -14.31
CA GLY A 174 -17.94 -5.52 -14.37
C GLY A 174 -17.73 -6.56 -13.26
N PRO A 175 -18.77 -6.99 -12.53
CA PRO A 175 -18.59 -7.98 -11.47
C PRO A 175 -18.24 -9.33 -12.10
N GLY A 176 -16.96 -9.69 -12.02
CA GLY A 176 -16.46 -11.02 -12.37
C GLY A 176 -15.87 -11.12 -13.78
N MET A 177 -14.62 -10.71 -13.94
CA MET A 177 -13.60 -11.46 -14.70
C MET A 177 -12.25 -10.76 -14.50
N GLN A 178 -11.46 -11.31 -13.58
CA GLN A 178 -10.02 -11.16 -13.67
C GLN A 178 -9.59 -12.10 -14.79
N ASP A 179 -9.18 -11.57 -15.94
CA ASP A 179 -8.55 -12.38 -16.99
C ASP A 179 -7.21 -12.89 -16.46
N PHE A 180 -7.28 -14.06 -15.83
CA PHE A 180 -6.16 -14.85 -15.35
C PHE A 180 -5.33 -15.33 -16.54
N VAL A 181 -4.22 -14.65 -16.82
CA VAL A 181 -3.16 -15.21 -17.67
C VAL A 181 -2.31 -16.14 -16.81
N TYR A 182 -2.64 -17.44 -16.82
CA TYR A 182 -1.74 -18.47 -16.32
C TYR A 182 -0.50 -18.53 -17.22
N PRO A 183 0.73 -18.49 -16.68
CA PRO A 183 1.83 -19.16 -17.35
C PRO A 183 1.50 -20.65 -17.31
N ALA A 184 1.45 -21.30 -18.48
CA ALA A 184 1.30 -22.74 -18.56
C ALA A 184 2.37 -23.38 -17.65
N GLN A 185 1.95 -24.13 -16.63
CA GLN A 185 2.83 -25.07 -15.97
C GLN A 185 3.34 -25.99 -17.07
N GLN A 186 4.62 -25.88 -17.40
CA GLN A 186 5.28 -26.89 -18.21
C GLN A 186 5.09 -28.20 -17.47
N ALA A 187 4.23 -29.05 -18.03
CA ALA A 187 4.06 -30.40 -17.58
C ALA A 187 5.45 -31.04 -17.56
N ALA A 188 5.92 -31.41 -16.37
CA ALA A 188 7.01 -32.35 -16.23
C ALA A 188 6.54 -33.65 -16.90
N LEU A 189 6.89 -33.80 -18.18
CA LEU A 189 6.81 -35.07 -18.89
C LEU A 189 7.85 -35.98 -18.24
N GLY A 190 7.35 -36.94 -17.47
CA GLY A 190 8.16 -38.06 -17.00
C GLY A 190 8.49 -39.03 -18.12
N GLY A 191 9.60 -39.75 -17.93
CA GLY A 191 9.94 -41.00 -18.61
C GLY A 191 11.00 -40.87 -19.68
N GLN A 192 12.25 -41.25 -19.39
CA GLN A 192 12.70 -42.64 -19.29
C GLN A 192 13.87 -42.75 -18.31
#